data_AF-A0A364XY88-F1
#
_entry.id   AF-A0A364XY88-F1
#
_cell.length_a   1.000
_cell.length_b   1.000
_cell.length_c   1.000
_cell.angle_alpha   90.00
_cell.angle_beta   90.00
_cell.angle_gamma   90.00
#
_symmetry.space_group_name_H-M   'P 1'
#
loop_
_entity.id
_entity.type
_entity.pdbx_description
1 polymer ?
#
loop_
_entity_poly.entity_id
_entity_poly.type
_entity_poly.pdbx_seq_one_letter_code
_entity_poly.pdbx_strand_id
1 'polypeptide(L)'
;MKDYYAILGVSDHAHSSEIKRAYRRLAIQYHPDKNPSPEAQTLFVEINEAYDVLIDPQERRAYDLRRYKPFAEFVQEEQLPKHRDPRYRPKPNYKREKSQQLRFMERMAQPARMLNIVGLVLVLLFTVDYIMPYRQTSEVITNGPEIELQRRGAPYYLTTASHKTVKVYRKLSEFGGRIKLTQTRIFGITMSVSDLSGFNQVTMGYMYRGYIIFPLFLLIASVVGVINRRNIIINFNFAVGTGLMLIINYFLVF
;
A
#
# COMPACT_ATOMS: atom_id res chain seq x y z
N MET A 1 -0.01 39.43 24.33
CA MET A 1 0.08 39.08 22.90
C MET A 1 -0.86 40.02 22.15
N LYS A 2 -0.39 40.69 21.09
CA LYS A 2 -1.22 41.65 20.34
C LYS A 2 -2.27 40.89 19.50
N ASP A 3 -3.45 41.46 19.34
CA ASP A 3 -4.51 40.91 18.48
C ASP A 3 -4.42 41.51 17.08
N TYR A 4 -3.80 40.78 16.15
CA TYR A 4 -3.59 41.24 14.77
C TYR A 4 -4.89 41.33 13.96
N TYR A 5 -5.89 40.51 14.29
CA TYR A 5 -7.21 40.58 13.64
C TYR A 5 -7.94 41.86 14.08
N ALA A 6 -7.84 42.22 15.36
CA ALA A 6 -8.39 43.47 15.88
C ALA A 6 -7.66 44.70 15.31
N ILE A 7 -6.32 44.67 15.19
CA ILE A 7 -5.52 45.77 14.61
C ILE A 7 -5.92 46.05 13.16
N LEU A 8 -6.14 45.00 12.35
CA LEU A 8 -6.64 45.17 10.98
C LEU A 8 -8.15 45.38 10.89
N GLY A 9 -8.89 45.20 11.99
CA GLY A 9 -10.35 45.31 12.03
C GLY A 9 -11.05 44.27 11.18
N VAL A 10 -10.54 43.04 11.17
CA VAL A 10 -11.07 41.90 10.39
C VAL A 10 -11.46 40.75 11.31
N SER A 11 -12.31 39.85 10.81
CA SER A 11 -12.69 38.62 11.53
C SER A 11 -11.51 37.63 11.60
N ASP A 12 -11.48 36.81 12.65
CA ASP A 12 -10.56 35.67 12.78
C ASP A 12 -10.64 34.70 11.58
N HIS A 13 -11.82 34.62 10.95
CA HIS A 13 -12.07 33.81 9.76
C HIS A 13 -11.86 34.56 8.43
N ALA A 14 -11.30 35.77 8.47
CA ALA A 14 -11.13 36.58 7.27
C ALA A 14 -10.24 35.91 6.22
N HIS A 15 -10.66 36.03 4.96
CA HIS A 15 -9.89 35.55 3.82
C HIS A 15 -8.72 36.49 3.51
N SER A 16 -7.69 35.99 2.83
CA SER A 16 -6.50 36.79 2.46
C SER A 16 -6.84 38.03 1.63
N SER A 17 -7.92 37.98 0.82
CA SER A 17 -8.44 39.12 0.07
C SER A 17 -8.98 40.23 0.98
N GLU A 18 -9.64 39.88 2.07
CA GLU A 18 -10.19 40.82 3.06
C GLU A 18 -9.07 41.46 3.88
N ILE A 19 -8.07 40.67 4.30
CA ILE A 19 -6.87 41.14 5.00
C ILE A 19 -6.12 42.17 4.13
N LYS A 20 -5.90 41.88 2.84
CA LYS A 20 -5.28 42.82 1.88
C LYS A 20 -6.10 44.10 1.69
N ARG A 21 -7.42 44.02 1.75
CA ARG A 21 -8.30 45.18 1.60
C ARG A 21 -8.26 46.07 2.85
N ALA A 22 -8.31 45.46 4.03
CA ALA A 22 -8.23 46.15 5.31
C ALA A 22 -6.87 46.85 5.48
N TYR A 23 -5.77 46.15 5.18
CA TYR A 23 -4.42 46.72 5.19
C TYR A 23 -4.31 47.96 4.30
N ARG A 24 -4.73 47.87 3.03
CA ARG A 24 -4.67 49.01 2.09
C ARG A 24 -5.44 50.23 2.60
N ARG A 25 -6.60 50.04 3.21
CA ARG A 25 -7.40 51.13 3.78
C ARG A 25 -6.67 51.80 4.95
N LEU A 26 -6.13 51.02 5.87
CA LEU A 26 -5.44 51.52 7.06
C LEU A 26 -4.08 52.13 6.72
N ALA A 27 -3.33 51.55 5.78
CA ALA A 27 -2.05 52.06 5.33
C ALA A 27 -2.16 53.46 4.71
N ILE A 28 -3.26 53.75 3.97
CA ILE A 28 -3.51 55.09 3.44
C ILE A 28 -3.86 56.09 4.54
N GLN A 29 -4.61 55.64 5.56
CA GLN A 29 -5.08 56.48 6.66
C GLN A 29 -3.96 56.87 7.63
N TYR A 30 -3.03 55.97 7.87
CA TYR A 30 -1.92 56.14 8.83
C TYR A 30 -0.55 56.31 8.15
N HIS A 31 -0.50 56.59 6.84
CA HIS A 31 0.76 56.82 6.14
C HIS A 31 1.51 58.04 6.73
N PRO A 32 2.83 57.96 6.99
CA PRO A 32 3.59 59.06 7.59
C PRO A 32 3.48 60.38 6.80
N ASP A 33 3.46 60.29 5.46
CA ASP A 33 3.30 61.48 4.60
C ASP A 33 1.92 62.16 4.70
N LYS A 34 0.87 61.41 5.05
CA LYS A 34 -0.50 61.93 5.14
C LYS A 34 -0.94 62.27 6.56
N ASN A 35 -0.33 61.62 7.55
CA ASN A 35 -0.62 61.82 8.95
C ASN A 35 0.70 61.83 9.75
N PRO A 36 1.31 63.01 9.95
CA PRO A 36 2.59 63.15 10.65
C PRO A 36 2.46 63.07 12.19
N SER A 37 1.33 62.57 12.72
CA SER A 37 1.16 62.37 14.16
C SER A 37 2.07 61.23 14.66
N PRO A 38 2.71 61.38 15.83
CA PRO A 38 3.48 60.30 16.46
C PRO A 38 2.63 59.05 16.75
N GLU A 39 1.32 59.22 16.98
CA GLU A 39 0.39 58.10 17.16
C GLU A 39 0.14 57.34 15.85
N ALA A 40 0.07 58.06 14.73
CA ALA A 40 -0.14 57.46 13.41
C ALA A 40 1.06 56.60 13.00
N GLN A 41 2.28 57.05 13.33
CA GLN A 41 3.49 56.27 13.09
C GLN A 41 3.50 54.97 13.91
N THR A 42 3.09 55.03 15.17
CA THR A 42 3.01 53.84 16.04
C THR A 42 2.00 52.84 15.49
N LEU A 43 0.79 53.31 15.15
CA LEU A 43 -0.26 52.47 14.57
C LEU A 43 0.15 51.88 13.22
N PHE A 44 0.85 52.65 12.38
CA PHE A 44 1.32 52.17 11.08
C PHE A 44 2.30 50.99 11.22
N VAL A 45 3.18 51.02 12.22
CA VAL A 45 4.08 49.89 12.52
C VAL A 45 3.28 48.65 12.93
N GLU A 46 2.26 48.80 13.78
CA GLU A 46 1.42 47.68 14.21
C GLU A 46 0.56 47.10 13.07
N ILE A 47 0.07 47.96 12.18
CA ILE A 47 -0.68 47.55 10.98
C ILE A 47 0.20 46.73 10.04
N ASN A 48 1.46 47.11 9.84
CA ASN A 48 2.40 46.34 9.03
C ASN A 48 2.73 45.00 9.68
N GLU A 49 3.05 44.99 10.98
CA GLU A 49 3.31 43.76 11.75
C GLU A 49 2.13 42.78 11.66
N ALA A 50 0.90 43.29 11.82
CA ALA A 50 -0.32 42.48 11.71
C ALA A 50 -0.53 41.92 10.30
N TYR A 51 -0.26 42.71 9.26
CA TYR A 51 -0.40 42.28 7.87
C TYR A 51 0.62 41.20 7.50
N ASP A 52 1.88 41.39 7.87
CA ASP A 52 2.96 40.45 7.55
C ASP A 52 2.72 39.07 8.16
N VAL A 53 2.23 39.02 9.40
CA VAL A 53 1.90 37.76 10.07
C VAL A 53 0.64 37.11 9.51
N LEU A 54 -0.41 37.89 9.21
CA LEU A 54 -1.70 37.33 8.78
C LEU A 54 -1.77 36.99 7.28
N ILE A 55 -0.88 37.55 6.45
CA ILE A 55 -0.86 37.27 5.01
C ILE A 55 -0.14 35.97 4.66
N ASP A 56 0.90 35.60 5.41
CA ASP A 56 1.60 34.34 5.23
C ASP A 56 0.82 33.20 5.92
N PRO A 57 0.37 32.17 5.19
CA PRO A 57 -0.34 31.03 5.79
C PRO A 57 0.45 30.28 6.88
N GLN A 58 1.78 30.26 6.82
CA GLN A 58 2.61 29.61 7.84
C GLN A 58 2.67 30.45 9.12
N GLU A 59 2.97 31.74 9.00
CA GLU A 59 3.02 32.66 10.15
C GLU A 59 1.65 32.83 10.79
N ARG A 60 0.57 32.94 9.99
CA ARG A 60 -0.82 32.99 10.49
C ARG A 60 -1.15 31.77 11.33
N ARG A 61 -0.78 30.57 10.88
CA ARG A 61 -0.99 29.33 11.67
C ARG A 61 -0.19 29.34 12.96
N ALA A 62 1.07 29.77 12.93
CA ALA A 62 1.90 29.84 14.13
C ALA A 62 1.34 30.85 15.15
N TYR A 63 0.86 32.00 14.65
CA TYR A 63 0.17 33.01 15.43
C TYR A 63 -1.13 32.48 16.03
N ASP A 64 -2.01 31.87 15.22
CA ASP A 64 -3.27 31.30 15.68
C ASP A 64 -3.02 30.23 16.76
N LEU A 65 -2.05 29.33 16.55
CA LEU A 65 -1.66 28.32 17.54
C LEU A 65 -1.21 28.96 18.86
N ARG A 66 -0.43 30.04 18.82
CA ARG A 66 -0.01 30.77 20.03
C ARG A 66 -1.17 31.54 20.67
N ARG A 67 -2.12 32.05 19.86
CA ARG A 67 -3.30 32.81 20.29
C ARG A 67 -4.33 31.93 20.99
N TYR A 68 -4.49 30.68 20.55
CA TYR A 68 -5.35 29.68 21.18
C TYR A 68 -4.68 28.91 22.33
N LYS A 69 -3.34 28.92 22.41
CA LYS A 69 -2.58 28.29 23.49
C LYS A 69 -2.64 28.91 24.91
N PRO A 70 -3.18 30.12 25.18
CA PRO A 70 -3.31 30.58 26.57
C PRO A 70 -4.10 29.60 27.42
N PHE A 71 -5.08 28.89 26.85
CA PHE A 71 -5.83 27.87 27.60
C PHE A 71 -5.12 26.52 27.70
N ALA A 72 -4.20 26.21 26.78
CA ALA A 72 -3.50 24.93 26.74
C ALA A 72 -2.39 24.80 27.80
N GLU A 73 -1.82 25.93 28.26
CA GLU A 73 -0.88 25.94 29.40
C GLU A 73 -1.61 25.95 30.76
N PHE A 74 -2.87 26.41 30.83
CA PHE A 74 -3.70 26.33 32.04
C PHE A 74 -4.51 25.04 32.15
N VAL A 75 -4.36 24.10 31.22
CA VAL A 75 -4.61 22.70 31.55
C VAL A 75 -3.45 22.24 32.44
N GLN A 76 -3.46 22.71 33.70
CA GLN A 76 -3.10 21.82 34.79
C GLN A 76 -3.84 20.52 34.46
N GLU A 77 -3.14 19.38 34.42
CA GLU A 77 -3.81 18.09 34.40
C GLU A 77 -4.98 18.20 35.35
N GLU A 78 -6.19 18.27 34.81
CA GLU A 78 -7.38 18.40 35.63
C GLU A 78 -7.39 17.08 36.39
N GLN A 79 -6.82 17.09 37.58
CA GLN A 79 -6.85 15.95 38.49
C GLN A 79 -8.33 15.72 38.64
N LEU A 80 -8.83 14.69 37.92
CA LEU A 80 -10.23 14.28 37.90
C LEU A 80 -10.81 14.59 39.28
N PRO A 81 -11.88 15.42 39.38
CA PRO A 81 -12.35 15.94 40.65
C PRO A 81 -12.36 14.78 41.64
N LYS A 82 -11.46 14.85 42.63
CA LYS A 82 -11.22 13.79 43.60
C LYS A 82 -12.59 13.56 44.22
N HIS A 83 -13.26 12.49 43.80
CA HIS A 83 -14.68 12.34 44.09
C HIS A 83 -14.84 12.48 45.60
N ARG A 84 -15.63 13.48 46.02
CA ARG A 84 -15.84 13.76 47.45
C ARG A 84 -16.68 12.69 48.12
N ASP A 85 -17.34 11.85 47.34
CA ASP A 85 -18.12 10.72 47.84
C ASP A 85 -17.17 9.66 48.42
N PRO A 86 -17.23 9.38 49.76
CA PRO A 86 -16.47 8.31 50.38
C PRO A 86 -16.77 6.93 49.79
N ARG A 87 -17.90 6.78 49.09
CA ARG A 87 -18.32 5.55 48.40
C ARG A 87 -17.74 5.44 46.99
N TYR A 88 -17.14 6.50 46.45
CA TYR A 88 -16.51 6.41 45.13
C TYR A 88 -15.24 5.58 45.21
N ARG A 89 -15.28 4.39 44.62
CA ARG A 89 -14.07 3.66 44.24
C ARG A 89 -13.68 4.09 42.83
N PRO A 90 -12.47 4.67 42.62
CA PRO A 90 -11.97 4.85 41.27
C PRO A 90 -11.98 3.48 40.58
N LYS A 91 -12.59 3.42 39.39
CA LYS A 91 -12.53 2.19 38.60
C LYS A 91 -11.05 1.84 38.43
N PRO A 92 -10.63 0.60 38.75
CA PRO A 92 -9.25 0.22 38.57
C PRO A 92 -8.87 0.51 37.12
N ASN A 93 -7.71 1.15 36.94
CA ASN A 93 -7.17 1.41 35.62
C ASN A 93 -6.82 0.05 35.00
N TYR A 94 -7.79 -0.59 34.34
CA TYR A 94 -7.59 -1.82 33.60
C TYR A 94 -6.66 -1.50 32.43
N LYS A 95 -5.35 -1.58 32.69
CA LYS A 95 -4.34 -1.59 31.65
C LYS A 95 -4.69 -2.78 30.76
N ARG A 96 -5.31 -2.49 29.61
CA ARG A 96 -5.90 -3.51 28.73
C ARG A 96 -4.80 -4.51 28.39
N GLU A 97 -4.87 -5.69 29.02
CA GLU A 97 -3.84 -6.68 28.84
C GLU A 97 -3.86 -7.08 27.37
N LYS A 98 -2.72 -6.98 26.69
CA LYS A 98 -2.65 -7.36 25.28
C LYS A 98 -3.03 -8.83 25.19
N SER A 99 -3.99 -9.14 24.32
CA SER A 99 -4.39 -10.53 24.08
C SER A 99 -3.16 -11.37 23.73
N GLN A 100 -3.16 -12.65 24.09
CA GLN A 100 -2.07 -13.56 23.74
C GLN A 100 -1.77 -13.54 22.23
N GLN A 101 -2.82 -13.40 21.41
CA GLN A 101 -2.74 -13.20 19.97
C GLN A 101 -1.93 -11.95 19.58
N LEU A 102 -2.21 -10.78 20.16
CA LEU A 102 -1.50 -9.54 19.83
C LEU A 102 -0.01 -9.63 20.19
N ARG A 103 0.31 -10.24 21.34
CA ARG A 103 1.70 -10.51 21.76
C ARG A 103 2.43 -11.43 20.77
N PHE A 104 1.73 -12.41 20.21
CA PHE A 104 2.27 -13.27 19.16
C PHE A 104 2.50 -12.50 17.85
N MET A 105 1.53 -11.70 17.40
CA MET A 105 1.64 -10.90 16.18
C MET A 105 2.76 -9.86 16.28
N GLU A 106 3.00 -9.29 17.46
CA GLU A 106 4.14 -8.39 17.73
C GLU A 106 5.48 -9.10 17.52
N ARG A 107 5.63 -10.33 18.03
CA ARG A 107 6.83 -11.15 17.80
C ARG A 107 7.00 -11.51 16.32
N MET A 108 5.90 -11.78 15.62
CA MET A 108 5.89 -12.14 14.21
C MET A 108 5.91 -10.92 13.25
N ALA A 109 5.97 -9.69 13.75
CA ALA A 109 5.87 -8.50 12.90
C ALA A 109 7.03 -8.38 11.90
N GLN A 110 8.26 -8.71 12.30
CA GLN A 110 9.42 -8.71 11.42
C GLN A 110 9.36 -9.82 10.35
N PRO A 111 9.13 -11.11 10.69
CA PRO A 111 9.03 -12.15 9.68
C PRO A 111 7.82 -11.93 8.74
N ALA A 112 6.70 -11.41 9.24
CA ALA A 112 5.55 -11.04 8.41
C ALA A 112 5.92 -9.99 7.34
N ARG A 113 6.72 -8.98 7.71
CA ARG A 113 7.23 -7.98 6.75
C ARG A 113 8.14 -8.61 5.70
N MET A 114 9.07 -9.47 6.12
CA MET A 114 9.97 -10.16 5.20
C MET A 114 9.18 -11.00 4.20
N LEU A 115 8.16 -11.72 4.68
CA LEU A 115 7.31 -12.54 3.82
C LEU A 115 6.55 -11.72 2.76
N ASN A 116 6.00 -10.57 3.13
CA ASN A 116 5.34 -9.67 2.17
C ASN A 116 6.33 -9.08 1.15
N ILE A 117 7.57 -8.78 1.56
CA ILE A 117 8.62 -8.30 0.63
C ILE A 117 9.02 -9.42 -0.33
N VAL A 118 9.24 -10.64 0.16
CA VAL A 118 9.55 -11.81 -0.67
C VAL A 118 8.42 -12.07 -1.67
N GLY A 119 7.16 -11.98 -1.24
CA GLY A 119 6.00 -12.08 -2.13
C GLY A 119 6.05 -11.04 -3.25
N LEU A 120 6.37 -9.78 -2.93
CA LEU A 120 6.48 -8.70 -3.92
C LEU A 120 7.61 -8.96 -4.93
N VAL A 121 8.78 -9.41 -4.47
CA VAL A 121 9.92 -9.76 -5.34
C VAL A 121 9.56 -10.91 -6.27
N LEU A 122 8.90 -11.96 -5.76
CA LEU A 122 8.46 -13.09 -6.57
C LEU A 122 7.45 -12.69 -7.63
N VAL A 123 6.48 -11.84 -7.29
CA VAL A 123 5.52 -11.31 -8.27
C VAL A 123 6.22 -10.53 -9.37
N LEU A 124 7.19 -9.67 -9.02
CA LEU A 124 7.98 -8.95 -10.01
C LEU A 124 8.69 -9.93 -10.95
N LEU A 125 9.29 -10.97 -10.39
CA LEU A 125 10.01 -11.99 -11.15
C LEU A 125 9.07 -12.76 -12.09
N PHE A 126 7.88 -13.17 -11.62
CA PHE A 126 6.85 -13.78 -12.49
C PHE A 126 6.37 -12.84 -13.60
N THR A 127 6.25 -11.55 -13.29
CA THR A 127 5.85 -10.54 -14.29
C THR A 127 6.93 -10.38 -15.37
N VAL A 128 8.20 -10.39 -14.98
CA VAL A 128 9.32 -10.35 -15.94
C VAL A 128 9.35 -11.62 -16.78
N ASP A 129 9.20 -12.80 -16.17
CA ASP A 129 9.15 -14.09 -16.90
C ASP A 129 7.99 -14.14 -17.90
N TYR A 130 6.85 -13.54 -17.57
CA TYR A 130 5.68 -13.43 -18.45
C TYR A 130 5.91 -12.52 -19.66
N ILE A 131 6.56 -11.37 -19.45
CA ILE A 131 6.80 -10.38 -20.50
C ILE A 131 7.90 -10.86 -21.45
N MET A 132 8.87 -11.63 -20.96
CA MET A 132 9.93 -12.16 -21.79
C MET A 132 9.39 -13.09 -22.89
N PRO A 133 9.95 -13.03 -24.11
CA PRO A 133 9.53 -13.92 -25.18
C PRO A 133 9.74 -15.38 -24.77
N TYR A 134 8.80 -16.25 -25.13
CA TYR A 134 8.89 -17.67 -24.79
C TYR A 134 10.00 -18.37 -25.58
N ARG A 135 10.64 -19.37 -24.96
CA ARG A 135 11.61 -20.25 -25.62
C ARG A 135 10.85 -21.37 -26.32
N GLN A 136 11.14 -21.59 -27.60
CA GLN A 136 10.56 -22.69 -28.37
C GLN A 136 11.61 -23.78 -28.55
N THR A 137 11.31 -25.00 -28.08
CA THR A 137 12.17 -26.18 -28.27
C THR A 137 11.38 -27.28 -28.97
N SER A 138 12.00 -27.93 -29.95
CA SER A 138 11.44 -29.12 -30.59
C SER A 138 12.00 -30.36 -29.91
N GLU A 139 11.14 -31.23 -29.41
CA GLU A 139 11.53 -32.46 -28.73
C GLU A 139 10.78 -33.67 -29.32
N VAL A 140 11.44 -34.83 -29.32
CA VAL A 140 10.87 -36.11 -29.77
C VAL A 140 10.22 -36.79 -28.58
N ILE A 141 9.04 -37.38 -28.76
CA ILE A 141 8.37 -38.17 -27.73
C ILE A 141 9.06 -39.54 -27.68
N THR A 142 9.64 -39.90 -26.52
CA THR A 142 10.38 -41.16 -26.38
C THR A 142 9.50 -42.26 -25.79
N ASN A 143 8.74 -41.96 -24.73
CA ASN A 143 7.70 -42.86 -24.22
C ASN A 143 6.35 -42.13 -24.19
N GLY A 144 5.37 -42.73 -24.88
CA GLY A 144 3.95 -42.41 -24.69
C GLY A 144 3.46 -42.98 -23.35
N PRO A 145 2.29 -42.52 -22.85
CA PRO A 145 1.79 -42.93 -21.54
C PRO A 145 1.65 -44.45 -21.49
N GLU A 146 2.24 -45.08 -20.47
CA GLU A 146 1.91 -46.46 -20.12
C GLU A 146 0.39 -46.59 -20.05
N ILE A 147 -0.12 -47.64 -20.68
CA ILE A 147 -1.54 -47.95 -20.84
C ILE A 147 -2.09 -48.36 -19.47
N GLU A 148 -2.21 -47.42 -18.55
CA GLU A 148 -2.96 -47.63 -17.32
C GLU A 148 -4.39 -47.19 -17.61
N LEU A 149 -5.37 -48.07 -17.36
CA LEU A 149 -6.78 -47.87 -17.71
C LEU A 149 -7.30 -46.49 -17.23
N GLN A 150 -7.25 -45.48 -18.10
CA GLN A 150 -7.50 -44.09 -17.72
C GLN A 150 -8.99 -43.75 -17.82
N ARG A 151 -9.55 -43.28 -16.70
CA ARG A 151 -10.88 -42.64 -16.63
C ARG A 151 -10.95 -41.45 -17.58
N ARG A 152 -12.11 -41.23 -18.20
CA ARG A 152 -12.38 -40.07 -19.09
C ARG A 152 -12.02 -38.77 -18.37
N GLY A 153 -11.05 -38.01 -18.91
CA GLY A 153 -10.58 -36.73 -18.34
C GLY A 153 -9.27 -36.81 -17.54
N ALA A 154 -8.65 -37.98 -17.43
CA ALA A 154 -7.31 -38.10 -16.85
C ALA A 154 -6.24 -37.46 -17.76
N PRO A 155 -5.19 -36.84 -17.18
CA PRO A 155 -4.07 -36.30 -17.95
C PRO A 155 -3.16 -37.39 -18.49
N TYR A 156 -2.65 -37.20 -19.71
CA TYR A 156 -1.56 -37.95 -20.31
C TYR A 156 -0.22 -37.35 -19.89
N TYR A 157 0.73 -38.17 -19.45
CA TYR A 157 2.11 -37.72 -19.18
C TYR A 157 2.99 -38.16 -20.35
N LEU A 158 3.62 -37.19 -21.01
CA LEU A 158 4.55 -37.44 -22.11
C LEU A 158 5.97 -37.33 -21.58
N THR A 159 6.78 -38.36 -21.83
CA THR A 159 8.22 -38.25 -21.60
C THR A 159 8.92 -37.94 -22.90
N THR A 160 9.62 -36.82 -22.91
CA THR A 160 10.41 -36.35 -24.05
C THR A 160 11.82 -36.89 -24.00
N ALA A 161 12.54 -36.85 -25.12
CA ALA A 161 13.93 -37.30 -25.23
C ALA A 161 14.90 -36.63 -24.24
N SER A 162 14.55 -35.45 -23.72
CA SER A 162 15.28 -34.78 -22.65
C SER A 162 14.84 -35.19 -21.24
N HIS A 163 14.14 -36.32 -21.08
CA HIS A 163 13.57 -36.81 -19.82
C HIS A 163 12.60 -35.85 -19.11
N LYS A 164 11.98 -34.91 -19.84
CA LYS A 164 10.95 -34.04 -19.27
C LYS A 164 9.58 -34.72 -19.32
N THR A 165 8.85 -34.65 -18.22
CA THR A 165 7.45 -35.07 -18.13
C THR A 165 6.54 -33.89 -18.42
N VAL A 166 5.74 -34.00 -19.49
CA VAL A 166 4.78 -32.97 -19.90
C VAL A 166 3.36 -33.50 -19.75
N LYS A 167 2.55 -32.83 -18.92
CA LYS A 167 1.15 -33.20 -18.65
C LYS A 167 0.23 -32.63 -19.73
N VAL A 168 -0.49 -33.47 -20.47
CA VAL A 168 -1.36 -33.09 -21.60
C VAL A 168 -2.75 -33.70 -21.39
N TYR A 169 -3.84 -32.95 -21.59
CA TYR A 169 -5.21 -33.45 -21.39
C TYR A 169 -5.90 -33.90 -22.70
N ARG A 170 -5.12 -34.09 -23.77
CA ARG A 170 -5.60 -34.46 -25.11
C ARG A 170 -4.84 -35.69 -25.59
N LYS A 171 -5.51 -36.56 -26.36
CA LYS A 171 -4.96 -37.85 -26.81
C LYS A 171 -3.66 -37.66 -27.58
N LEU A 172 -2.67 -38.50 -27.26
CA LEU A 172 -1.35 -38.50 -27.91
C LEU A 172 -1.41 -38.80 -29.41
N SER A 173 -2.42 -39.55 -29.87
CA SER A 173 -2.63 -39.88 -31.30
C SER A 173 -2.85 -38.65 -32.20
N GLU A 174 -3.11 -37.48 -31.63
CA GLU A 174 -3.29 -36.22 -32.36
C GLU A 174 -1.97 -35.44 -32.52
N PHE A 175 -0.90 -35.85 -31.86
CA PHE A 175 0.42 -35.24 -32.00
C PHE A 175 1.31 -36.13 -32.87
N GLY A 176 1.94 -35.57 -33.90
CA GLY A 176 3.03 -36.24 -34.60
C GLY A 176 4.17 -36.51 -33.63
N GLY A 177 4.97 -37.57 -33.83
CA GLY A 177 6.03 -38.00 -32.89
C GLY A 177 7.09 -36.94 -32.51
N ARG A 178 7.03 -35.74 -33.09
CA ARG A 178 7.80 -34.56 -32.73
C ARG A 178 6.87 -33.44 -32.26
N ILE A 179 7.14 -32.91 -31.07
CA ILE A 179 6.38 -31.82 -30.47
C ILE A 179 7.24 -30.56 -30.33
N LYS A 180 6.60 -29.42 -30.47
CA LYS A 180 7.16 -28.10 -30.19
C LYS A 180 6.65 -27.64 -28.83
N LEU A 181 7.56 -27.55 -27.88
CA LEU A 181 7.32 -27.02 -26.55
C LEU A 181 7.57 -25.52 -26.56
N THR A 182 6.61 -24.76 -26.06
CA THR A 182 6.78 -23.33 -25.75
C THR A 182 6.92 -23.21 -24.25
N GLN A 183 8.08 -22.74 -23.78
CA GLN A 183 8.42 -22.66 -22.36
C GLN A 183 8.77 -21.23 -21.95
N THR A 184 8.56 -20.90 -20.67
CA THR A 184 9.05 -19.64 -20.12
C THR A 184 10.57 -19.65 -19.98
N ARG A 185 11.19 -18.46 -19.98
CA ARG A 185 12.65 -18.33 -20.05
C ARG A 185 13.31 -18.55 -18.71
N ILE A 186 12.73 -18.00 -17.64
CA ILE A 186 13.33 -17.99 -16.31
C ILE A 186 13.02 -19.29 -15.58
N PHE A 187 11.76 -19.72 -15.61
CA PHE A 187 11.32 -20.91 -14.87
C PHE A 187 11.23 -22.17 -15.72
N GLY A 188 11.33 -22.08 -17.05
CA GLY A 188 11.24 -23.25 -17.93
C GLY A 188 9.86 -23.93 -17.93
N ILE A 189 8.81 -23.22 -17.50
CA ILE A 189 7.46 -23.78 -17.38
C ILE A 189 6.86 -23.96 -18.78
N THR A 190 6.32 -25.14 -19.06
CA THR A 190 5.71 -25.45 -20.35
C THR A 190 4.34 -24.78 -20.49
N MET A 191 4.22 -23.83 -21.43
CA MET A 191 3.04 -23.01 -21.70
C MET A 191 2.11 -23.64 -22.74
N SER A 192 2.69 -24.22 -23.79
CA SER A 192 1.91 -24.95 -24.78
C SER A 192 2.75 -26.02 -25.45
N VAL A 193 2.07 -27.09 -25.82
CA VAL A 193 2.58 -28.17 -26.65
C VAL A 193 1.85 -28.09 -27.97
N SER A 194 2.60 -27.93 -29.06
CA SER A 194 2.06 -27.94 -30.42
C SER A 194 2.74 -29.00 -31.25
N ASP A 195 2.02 -29.53 -32.23
CA ASP A 195 2.64 -30.29 -33.31
C ASP A 195 3.56 -29.38 -34.16
N LEU A 196 4.48 -29.96 -34.94
CA LEU A 196 5.38 -29.22 -35.84
C LEU A 196 4.62 -28.36 -36.85
N SER A 197 3.44 -28.82 -37.26
CA SER A 197 2.54 -28.13 -38.19
C SER A 197 1.78 -26.96 -37.55
N GLY A 198 1.71 -26.89 -36.22
CA GLY A 198 0.99 -25.86 -35.48
C GLY A 198 -0.54 -26.03 -35.45
N PHE A 199 -1.13 -26.96 -36.21
CA PHE A 199 -2.58 -27.17 -36.25
C PHE A 199 -3.14 -27.71 -34.93
N ASN A 200 -2.41 -28.63 -34.31
CA ASN A 200 -2.78 -29.21 -33.02
C ASN A 200 -1.95 -28.55 -31.91
N GLN A 201 -2.57 -27.59 -31.22
CA GLN A 201 -1.97 -26.93 -30.05
C GLN A 201 -2.81 -27.21 -28.80
N VAL A 202 -2.13 -27.66 -27.75
CA VAL A 202 -2.68 -27.74 -26.40
C VAL A 202 -1.94 -26.71 -25.54
N THR A 203 -2.70 -25.74 -25.05
CA THR A 203 -2.22 -24.77 -24.07
C THR A 203 -2.38 -25.33 -22.67
N MET A 204 -1.36 -25.16 -21.84
CA MET A 204 -1.41 -25.56 -20.44
C MET A 204 -2.17 -24.51 -19.63
N GLY A 205 -2.99 -24.99 -18.69
CA GLY A 205 -3.73 -24.15 -17.76
C GLY A 205 -2.89 -23.78 -16.54
N TYR A 206 -1.79 -23.04 -16.72
CA TYR A 206 -1.00 -22.55 -15.60
C TYR A 206 -0.99 -21.01 -15.55
N MET A 207 -0.56 -20.48 -14.40
CA MET A 207 -0.56 -19.08 -13.89
C MET A 207 -0.85 -17.91 -14.83
N TYR A 208 -0.37 -17.96 -16.07
CA TYR A 208 -0.41 -16.88 -17.04
C TYR A 208 -1.69 -16.81 -17.88
N ARG A 209 -2.69 -17.66 -17.62
CA ARG A 209 -4.00 -17.56 -18.29
C ARG A 209 -5.17 -17.82 -17.35
N GLY A 210 -5.56 -19.08 -17.16
CA GLY A 210 -6.74 -19.45 -16.34
C GLY A 210 -6.60 -19.10 -14.85
N TYR A 211 -5.37 -18.95 -14.37
CA TYR A 211 -5.04 -18.69 -12.97
C TYR A 211 -4.37 -17.32 -12.75
N ILE A 212 -4.55 -16.36 -13.67
CA ILE A 212 -3.95 -15.02 -13.58
C ILE A 212 -4.38 -14.24 -12.33
N ILE A 213 -5.50 -14.67 -11.73
CA ILE A 213 -6.04 -14.17 -10.48
C ILE A 213 -5.04 -14.41 -9.33
N PHE A 214 -4.30 -15.52 -9.31
CA PHE A 214 -3.41 -15.86 -8.19
C PHE A 214 -2.20 -14.90 -8.07
N PRO A 215 -1.43 -14.62 -9.14
CA PRO A 215 -0.38 -13.59 -9.11
C PRO A 215 -0.92 -12.20 -8.76
N LEU A 216 -2.13 -11.86 -9.20
CA LEU A 216 -2.75 -10.57 -8.89
C LEU A 216 -3.12 -10.46 -7.41
N PHE A 217 -3.71 -11.50 -6.82
CA PHE A 217 -3.97 -11.54 -5.38
C PHE A 217 -2.68 -11.51 -4.57
N LEU A 218 -1.65 -12.23 -5.01
CA LEU A 218 -0.33 -12.22 -4.38
C LEU A 218 0.28 -10.81 -4.42
N LEU A 219 0.16 -10.09 -5.55
CA LEU A 219 0.57 -8.68 -5.69
C LEU A 219 -0.16 -7.78 -4.68
N ILE A 220 -1.50 -7.82 -4.70
CA ILE A 220 -2.33 -6.97 -3.84
C ILE A 220 -2.01 -7.23 -2.36
N ALA A 221 -1.96 -8.50 -1.95
CA ALA A 221 -1.67 -8.87 -0.57
C ALA A 221 -0.27 -8.39 -0.13
N SER A 222 0.74 -8.62 -0.97
CA SER A 222 2.12 -8.20 -0.70
C SER A 222 2.25 -6.68 -0.62
N VAL A 223 1.64 -5.93 -1.55
CA VAL A 223 1.69 -4.46 -1.58
C VAL A 223 0.99 -3.86 -0.36
N VAL A 224 -0.23 -4.31 -0.04
CA VAL A 224 -0.96 -3.81 1.13
C VAL A 224 -0.21 -4.16 2.43
N GLY A 225 0.38 -5.36 2.52
CA GLY A 225 1.20 -5.77 3.66
C GLY A 225 2.45 -4.91 3.87
N VAL A 226 3.11 -4.49 2.77
CA VAL A 226 4.28 -3.61 2.80
C VAL A 226 3.91 -2.17 3.17
N ILE A 227 2.86 -1.61 2.57
CA ILE A 227 2.40 -0.22 2.83
C ILE A 227 1.97 -0.08 4.29
N ASN A 228 1.19 -1.03 4.82
CA ASN A 228 0.60 -0.95 6.15
C ASN A 228 1.56 -1.42 7.26
N ARG A 229 2.87 -1.16 7.13
CA ARG A 229 3.90 -1.63 8.08
C ARG A 229 3.71 -1.21 9.54
N ARG A 230 3.01 -0.09 9.79
CA ARG A 230 2.73 0.42 11.15
C ARG A 230 1.61 -0.35 11.86
N ASN A 231 0.68 -0.94 11.10
CA ASN A 231 -0.45 -1.70 11.65
C ASN A 231 -0.11 -3.18 11.73
N ILE A 232 0.26 -3.66 12.92
CA ILE A 232 0.74 -5.03 13.16
C ILE A 232 -0.30 -6.07 12.71
N ILE A 233 -1.58 -5.83 13.02
CA ILE A 233 -2.68 -6.73 12.67
C ILE A 233 -2.82 -6.87 11.16
N ILE A 234 -2.85 -5.75 10.45
CA ILE A 234 -3.02 -5.73 8.99
C ILE A 234 -1.83 -6.41 8.32
N ASN A 235 -0.61 -6.03 8.71
CA ASN A 235 0.61 -6.61 8.16
C ASN A 235 0.65 -8.13 8.33
N PHE A 236 0.37 -8.61 9.54
CA PHE A 236 0.37 -10.04 9.84
C PHE A 236 -0.68 -10.80 9.02
N ASN A 237 -1.92 -10.30 8.94
CA ASN A 237 -2.98 -10.95 8.18
C ASN A 237 -2.64 -11.05 6.69
N PHE A 238 -2.10 -9.97 6.11
CA PHE A 238 -1.65 -10.00 4.72
C PHE A 238 -0.43 -10.90 4.53
N ALA A 239 0.50 -10.97 5.49
CA ALA A 239 1.62 -11.90 5.43
C ALA A 239 1.17 -13.36 5.41
N VAL A 240 0.20 -13.73 6.25
CA VAL A 240 -0.41 -15.08 6.22
C VAL A 240 -1.05 -15.35 4.85
N GLY A 241 -1.79 -14.39 4.30
CA GLY A 241 -2.38 -14.49 2.97
C GLY A 241 -1.34 -14.68 1.87
N THR A 242 -0.26 -13.89 1.89
CA THR A 242 0.87 -13.98 0.97
C THR A 242 1.52 -15.36 1.05
N GLY A 243 1.80 -15.86 2.25
CA GLY A 243 2.37 -17.19 2.46
C GLY A 243 1.49 -18.32 1.92
N LEU A 244 0.19 -18.27 2.18
CA LEU A 244 -0.77 -19.24 1.67
C LEU A 244 -0.84 -19.21 0.14
N MET A 245 -0.83 -18.03 -0.46
CA MET A 245 -0.81 -17.89 -1.92
C MET A 245 0.47 -18.45 -2.54
N LEU A 246 1.63 -18.27 -1.91
CA LEU A 246 2.88 -18.87 -2.39
C LEU A 246 2.83 -20.40 -2.33
N ILE A 247 2.26 -20.98 -1.27
CA ILE A 247 2.10 -22.43 -1.15
C ILE A 247 1.15 -22.97 -2.24
N ILE A 248 -0.01 -22.35 -2.42
CA ILE A 248 -0.96 -22.76 -3.47
C ILE A 248 -0.32 -22.64 -4.85
N ASN A 249 0.40 -21.56 -5.09
CA ASN A 249 1.12 -21.31 -6.33
C ASN A 249 2.15 -22.42 -6.60
N TYR A 250 2.93 -22.81 -5.58
CA TYR A 250 3.88 -23.92 -5.68
C TYR A 250 3.21 -25.22 -6.14
N PHE A 251 2.10 -25.63 -5.50
CA PHE A 251 1.36 -26.85 -5.87
C PHE A 251 0.64 -26.76 -7.23
N LEU A 252 0.33 -25.54 -7.70
CA LEU A 252 -0.23 -25.36 -9.03
C LEU A 252 0.86 -25.44 -10.10
N VAL A 253 2.12 -25.14 -9.80
CA VAL A 253 3.22 -25.14 -10.78
C VAL A 253 3.96 -26.46 -10.83
N PHE A 254 4.25 -27.05 -9.66
CA PHE A 254 5.06 -28.25 -9.47
C PHE A 254 4.18 -29.42 -9.04
#